data_AF-A0A349BVS4-F1
#
_entry.id   AF-A0A349BVS4-F1
#
_cell.length_a   1.000
_cell.length_b   1.000
_cell.length_c   1.000
_cell.angle_alpha   90.00
_cell.angle_beta   90.00
_cell.angle_gamma   90.00
#
_symmetry.space_group_name_H-M   'P 1'
#
loop_
_entity.id
_entity.type
_entity.pdbx_description
1 polymer ?
#
loop_
_entity_poly.entity_id
_entity_poly.type
_entity_poly.pdbx_seq_one_letter_code
_entity_poly.pdbx_strand_id
1 'polypeptide(L)' 'PITREKRGSLYRYYFNQSSSYEESKAHLDKAKSKGYSNAFIVAYIGDKKITISEALRLLK' A
#
# COMPACT_ATOMS: atom_id res chain seq x y z
N PRO A 1 11.37 1.21 3.25
CA PRO A 1 11.90 0.49 2.07
C PRO A 1 11.00 0.70 0.84
N ILE A 2 11.59 0.73 -0.36
CA ILE A 2 10.85 0.71 -1.63
C ILE A 2 11.04 -0.67 -2.25
N THR A 3 9.96 -1.30 -2.70
CA THR A 3 10.02 -2.57 -3.43
C THR A 3 9.41 -2.42 -4.81
N ARG A 4 9.88 -3.23 -5.77
CA ARG A 4 9.43 -3.21 -7.16
C ARG A 4 8.98 -4.60 -7.57
N GLU A 5 7.80 -4.69 -8.15
CA GLU A 5 7.22 -5.92 -8.70
C GLU A 5 6.94 -5.73 -10.19
N LYS A 6 7.32 -6.71 -11.02
CA LYS A 6 6.92 -6.73 -12.45
C LYS A 6 5.64 -7.55 -12.60
N ARG A 7 4.60 -6.93 -13.15
CA ARG A 7 3.30 -7.56 -13.45
C ARG A 7 2.99 -7.36 -14.94
N GLY A 8 3.29 -8.38 -15.74
CA GLY A 8 3.17 -8.31 -17.20
C GLY A 8 4.13 -7.27 -17.79
N SER A 9 3.58 -6.29 -18.52
CA SER A 9 4.33 -5.17 -19.09
C SER A 9 4.55 -3.99 -18.12
N LEU A 10 3.96 -4.03 -16.92
CA LEU A 10 3.99 -2.93 -15.96
C LEU A 10 4.90 -3.22 -14.78
N TYR A 11 5.51 -2.17 -14.25
CA TYR A 11 6.20 -2.18 -12.96
C TYR A 11 5.34 -1.51 -11.89
N ARG A 12 5.20 -2.16 -10.75
CA ARG A 12 4.58 -1.61 -9.54
C ARG A 12 5.67 -1.27 -8.54
N TYR A 13 5.57 -0.09 -7.95
CA TYR A 13 6.46 0.36 -6.89
C TYR A 13 5.65 0.49 -5.60
N TYR A 14 6.11 -0.15 -4.54
CA TYR A 14 5.48 -0.09 -3.22
C TYR A 14 6.40 0.65 -2.25
N PHE A 15 5.80 1.43 -1.35
CA PHE A 15 6.51 2.21 -0.35
C PHE A 15 6.06 1.78 1.05
N ASN A 16 6.95 1.09 1.76
CA ASN A 16 6.70 0.46 3.06
C ASN A 16 5.52 -0.54 3.04
N GLN A 17 5.35 -1.24 4.16
CA GLN A 17 4.20 -2.09 4.46
C GLN A 17 3.94 -2.01 5.96
N SER A 18 2.67 -2.04 6.35
CA SER A 18 2.24 -2.09 7.75
C SER A 18 0.89 -2.80 7.85
N SER A 19 0.63 -3.45 8.98
CA SER A 19 -0.68 -3.98 9.35
C SER A 19 -1.59 -2.93 9.99
N SER A 20 -1.05 -1.75 10.33
CA SER A 20 -1.82 -0.62 10.86
C SER A 20 -2.29 0.28 9.72
N TYR A 21 -3.58 0.61 9.73
CA TYR A 21 -4.14 1.56 8.78
C TYR A 21 -3.63 2.99 9.03
N GLU A 22 -3.41 3.34 10.29
CA GLU A 22 -2.86 4.64 10.72
C GLU A 22 -1.44 4.84 10.20
N GLU A 23 -0.57 3.86 10.37
CA GLU A 23 0.80 3.91 9.83
C GLU A 23 0.80 3.95 8.30
N SER A 24 -0.09 3.19 7.66
CA SER A 24 -0.25 3.18 6.21
C SER A 24 -0.67 4.56 5.67
N LYS A 25 -1.55 5.29 6.39
CA LYS A 25 -1.90 6.68 6.08
C LYS A 25 -0.69 7.61 6.21
N ALA A 26 0.09 7.50 7.29
CA ALA A 26 1.30 8.31 7.46
C ALA A 26 2.35 8.05 6.37
N HIS A 27 2.48 6.80 5.91
CA HIS A 27 3.34 6.45 4.77
C HIS A 27 2.84 7.05 3.45
N LEU A 28 1.53 7.04 3.22
CA LEU A 28 0.93 7.68 2.05
C LEU A 28 1.23 9.17 2.03
N ASP A 29 1.04 9.87 3.15
CA ASP A 29 1.30 11.31 3.25
C ASP A 29 2.77 11.63 2.97
N LYS A 30 3.69 10.80 3.50
CA LYS A 30 5.13 10.90 3.21
C LYS A 30 5.47 10.64 1.74
N ALA A 31 4.77 9.74 1.06
CA ALA A 31 4.96 9.51 -0.36
C ALA A 31 4.46 10.71 -1.17
N LYS A 32 3.27 11.22 -0.86
CA LYS A 32 2.69 12.39 -1.53
C LYS A 32 3.54 13.64 -1.34
N SER A 33 4.06 13.89 -0.13
CA SER A 33 4.94 15.05 0.12
C SER A 33 6.27 14.98 -0.62
N LYS A 34 6.71 13.79 -1.04
CA LYS A 34 7.89 13.56 -1.89
C LYS A 34 7.60 13.67 -3.40
N GLY A 35 6.40 14.07 -3.80
CA GLY A 35 6.03 14.27 -5.21
C GLY A 35 5.26 13.10 -5.83
N TYR A 36 4.99 12.02 -5.11
CA TYR A 36 4.16 10.91 -5.58
C TYR A 36 2.67 11.19 -5.36
N SER A 37 2.15 12.25 -5.97
CA SER A 37 0.79 12.77 -5.76
C SER A 37 -0.31 11.73 -5.98
N ASN A 38 -0.11 10.84 -6.95
CA ASN A 38 -1.04 9.76 -7.31
C ASN A 38 -0.83 8.46 -6.51
N ALA A 39 -0.01 8.47 -5.45
CA ALA A 39 0.13 7.30 -4.58
C ALA A 39 -1.20 6.99 -3.86
N PHE A 40 -1.42 5.71 -3.57
CA PHE A 40 -2.59 5.21 -2.86
C PHE A 40 -2.24 3.94 -2.06
N ILE A 41 -3.08 3.61 -1.06
CA ILE A 41 -2.90 2.43 -0.22
C ILE A 41 -3.54 1.21 -0.90
N VAL A 42 -2.87 0.07 -0.82
CA VAL A 42 -3.37 -1.24 -1.23
C VAL A 42 -3.30 -2.19 -0.05
N ALA A 43 -4.30 -3.07 0.09
CA ALA A 43 -4.33 -4.10 1.12
C ALA A 43 -4.19 -5.49 0.50
N TYR A 44 -3.48 -6.36 1.23
CA TYR A 44 -3.27 -7.75 0.88
C TYR A 44 -3.51 -8.64 2.09
N ILE A 45 -4.04 -9.84 1.85
CA ILE A 45 -4.03 -10.97 2.78
C ILE A 45 -3.27 -12.11 2.11
N GLY A 46 -2.08 -12.42 2.64
CA GLY A 46 -1.08 -13.21 1.90
C GLY A 46 -0.80 -12.55 0.54
N ASP A 47 -0.94 -13.32 -0.54
CA ASP A 47 -0.73 -12.83 -1.91
C ASP A 47 -2.01 -12.26 -2.57
N LYS A 48 -3.15 -12.29 -1.88
CA LYS A 48 -4.44 -11.84 -2.44
C LYS A 48 -4.70 -10.38 -2.10
N LYS A 49 -4.87 -9.56 -3.12
CA LYS A 49 -5.34 -8.17 -2.96
C LYS A 49 -6.80 -8.17 -2.46
N ILE A 50 -7.07 -7.37 -1.44
CA ILE A 50 -8.41 -7.16 -0.87
C ILE A 50 -8.74 -5.67 -0.80
N THR A 51 -10.00 -5.35 -0.47
CA THR A 51 -10.40 -3.97 -0.23
C THR A 51 -9.89 -3.48 1.13
N ILE A 52 -9.76 -2.16 1.30
CA ILE A 52 -9.39 -1.57 2.59
C ILE A 52 -10.45 -1.89 3.65
N SER A 53 -11.74 -1.83 3.29
CA SER A 53 -12.85 -2.17 4.20
C SER A 53 -12.77 -3.61 4.70
N GLU A 54 -12.42 -4.55 3.81
CA GLU A 54 -12.21 -5.94 4.20
C GLU A 54 -10.99 -6.10 5.11
N ALA A 55 -9.88 -5.43 4.79
CA ALA A 55 -8.69 -5.45 5.64
C ALA A 55 -8.99 -4.93 7.05
N LEU A 56 -9.70 -3.81 7.17
CA LEU A 56 -10.11 -3.23 8.45
C LEU A 56 -11.05 -4.15 9.24
N ARG A 57 -11.88 -4.95 8.56
CA ARG A 57 -12.74 -5.95 9.21
C ARG A 57 -11.92 -7.11 9.79
N LEU A 58 -10.81 -7.48 9.15
CA LEU A 58 -9.93 -8.59 9.57
C LEU A 58 -8.90 -8.19 10.63
N LEU A 59 -8.66 -6.88 10.83
CA LEU A 59 -7.78 -6.35 11.88
C LEU A 59 -8.48 -6.21 13.24
N LYS A 60 -9.80 -6.39 13.29
CA LYS A 60 -10.59 -6.48 14.52
C LYS A 60 -10.50 -7.88 15.10
#